data_AF-A0A3S2MX95-F1
#
_entry.id   AF-A0A3S2MX95-F1
#
_cell.length_a   1.000
_cell.length_b   1.000
_cell.length_c   1.000
_cell.angle_alpha   90.00
_cell.angle_beta   90.00
_cell.angle_gamma   90.00
#
_symmetry.space_group_name_H-M   'P 1'
#
loop_
_entity.id
_entity.type
_entity.pdbx_description
1 polymer ?
#
loop_
_entity_poly.entity_id
_entity_poly.type
_entity_poly.pdbx_seq_one_letter_code
_entity_poly.pdbx_strand_id
1 'polypeptide(L)'
;MSTSSSCNKTGIMAADTQVSDTLKKFAVKVTTASTKERKEIFGDLKQCLKGKELPEPAVKGLCKLFCLTPHRYRDAASRRELLSVIGQMADSQPDILVPGLLNCLLNSGVFNKNGEPSKCTGSAAFIAMSWTCLLV
;
A
#
# COMPACT_ATOMS: atom_id res chain seq x y z
N MET A 1 38.92 24.74 11.03
CA MET A 1 37.95 23.68 11.39
C MET A 1 37.03 23.49 10.19
N SER A 2 37.39 22.55 9.32
CA SER A 2 36.71 22.30 8.04
C SER A 2 35.88 21.03 8.12
N THR A 3 34.72 21.09 7.46
CA THR A 3 34.02 20.02 6.74
C THR A 3 33.48 18.81 7.52
N SER A 4 32.17 18.82 7.79
CA SER A 4 31.38 17.58 8.06
C SER A 4 29.99 17.56 7.38
N SER A 5 29.52 18.64 6.76
CA SER A 5 28.11 18.72 6.32
C SER A 5 27.79 18.21 4.90
N SER A 6 28.79 17.79 4.09
CA SER A 6 28.59 17.44 2.67
C SER A 6 28.26 15.95 2.44
N CYS A 7 28.83 15.03 3.23
CA CYS A 7 28.59 13.59 3.05
C CYS A 7 27.15 13.15 3.38
N ASN A 8 26.50 13.81 4.33
CA ASN A 8 25.15 13.45 4.77
C ASN A 8 24.05 13.85 3.76
N LYS A 9 24.25 14.92 2.97
CA LYS A 9 23.25 15.35 1.97
C LYS A 9 23.12 14.37 0.81
N THR A 10 24.23 13.82 0.33
CA THR A 10 24.23 12.89 -0.82
C THR A 10 23.58 11.54 -0.47
N GLY A 11 23.76 11.06 0.76
CA GLY A 11 23.12 9.83 1.25
C GLY A 11 21.60 9.94 1.42
N ILE A 12 21.11 11.10 1.90
CA ILE A 12 19.66 11.37 2.04
C ILE A 12 18.99 11.46 0.66
N MET A 13 19.58 12.20 -0.29
CA MET A 13 19.01 12.31 -1.65
C MET A 13 18.93 10.97 -2.39
N ALA A 14 19.93 10.09 -2.22
CA ALA A 14 19.92 8.76 -2.81
C ALA A 14 18.81 7.88 -2.22
N ALA A 15 18.60 7.95 -0.89
CA ALA A 15 17.55 7.22 -0.21
C ALA A 15 16.14 7.70 -0.62
N ASP A 16 15.95 9.01 -0.79
CA ASP A 16 14.66 9.59 -1.21
C ASP A 16 14.32 9.25 -2.66
N THR A 17 15.33 9.24 -3.55
CA THR A 17 15.16 8.82 -4.95
C THR A 17 14.72 7.36 -5.04
N GLN A 18 15.37 6.48 -4.26
CA GLN A 18 15.02 5.06 -4.20
C GLN A 18 13.58 4.82 -3.70
N VAL A 19 13.14 5.58 -2.69
CA VAL A 19 11.77 5.52 -2.16
C VAL A 19 10.77 5.92 -3.25
N SER A 20 11.01 7.06 -3.91
CA SER A 20 10.17 7.52 -5.02
C SER A 20 10.05 6.48 -6.13
N ASP A 21 11.17 5.89 -6.56
CA ASP A 21 11.16 4.92 -7.67
C ASP A 21 10.43 3.63 -7.29
N THR A 22 10.57 3.20 -6.04
CA THR A 22 9.83 2.05 -5.50
C THR A 22 8.33 2.32 -5.51
N LEU A 23 7.89 3.50 -5.04
CA LEU A 23 6.47 3.88 -5.02
C LEU A 23 5.90 4.01 -6.44
N LYS A 24 6.66 4.57 -7.39
CA LYS A 24 6.27 4.64 -8.80
C LYS A 24 6.13 3.25 -9.42
N LYS A 25 7.11 2.37 -9.23
CA LYS A 25 7.06 0.98 -9.69
C LYS A 25 5.84 0.27 -9.11
N PHE A 26 5.59 0.44 -7.82
CA PHE A 26 4.42 -0.12 -7.15
C PHE A 26 3.11 0.36 -7.79
N ALA A 27 2.95 1.67 -7.99
CA ALA A 27 1.75 2.26 -8.58
C ALA A 27 1.44 1.72 -9.98
N VAL A 28 2.46 1.52 -10.81
CA VAL A 28 2.30 1.00 -12.18
C VAL A 28 1.96 -0.49 -12.20
N LYS A 29 2.54 -1.27 -11.27
CA LYS A 29 2.58 -2.73 -11.38
C LYS A 29 1.61 -3.47 -10.46
N VAL A 30 1.17 -2.86 -9.35
CA VAL A 30 0.38 -3.57 -8.32
C VAL A 30 -0.87 -4.26 -8.89
N THR A 31 -1.55 -3.68 -9.87
CA THR A 31 -2.78 -4.26 -10.46
C THR A 31 -2.55 -5.10 -11.71
N THR A 32 -1.37 -5.04 -12.33
CA THR A 32 -1.09 -5.60 -13.67
C THR A 32 -0.03 -6.70 -13.65
N ALA A 33 0.84 -6.72 -12.65
CA ALA A 33 1.93 -7.68 -12.52
C ALA A 33 1.43 -9.12 -12.35
N SER A 34 2.30 -10.07 -12.73
CA SER A 34 2.11 -11.50 -12.46
C SER A 34 2.15 -11.80 -10.95
N THR A 35 1.66 -12.96 -10.52
CA THR A 35 1.71 -13.37 -9.11
C THR A 35 3.14 -13.42 -8.56
N LYS A 36 4.10 -13.88 -9.37
CA LYS A 36 5.53 -13.91 -9.03
C LYS A 36 6.08 -12.48 -8.85
N GLU A 37 5.83 -11.61 -9.82
CA GLU A 37 6.33 -10.23 -9.80
C GLU A 37 5.69 -9.41 -8.66
N ARG A 38 4.42 -9.66 -8.32
CA ARG A 38 3.77 -9.00 -7.17
C ARG A 38 4.50 -9.28 -5.85
N LYS A 39 5.00 -10.50 -5.65
CA LYS A 39 5.76 -10.84 -4.44
C LYS A 39 7.02 -9.97 -4.33
N GLU A 40 7.72 -9.76 -5.44
CA GLU A 40 8.90 -8.89 -5.49
C GLU A 40 8.52 -7.43 -5.23
N ILE A 41 7.45 -6.93 -5.88
CA ILE A 41 6.95 -5.56 -5.69
C ILE A 41 6.53 -5.29 -4.24
N PHE A 42 5.83 -6.23 -3.59
CA PHE A 42 5.48 -6.11 -2.18
C PHE A 42 6.71 -6.20 -1.28
N GLY A 43 7.69 -7.05 -1.61
CA GLY A 43 8.97 -7.12 -0.91
C GLY A 43 9.73 -5.79 -0.95
N ASP A 44 9.87 -5.20 -2.14
CA ASP A 44 10.49 -3.89 -2.36
C ASP A 44 9.76 -2.81 -1.53
N LEU A 45 8.43 -2.81 -1.54
CA LEU A 45 7.62 -1.85 -0.77
C LEU A 45 7.82 -2.03 0.75
N LYS A 46 7.80 -3.26 1.27
CA LYS A 46 8.05 -3.50 2.70
C LYS A 46 9.43 -3.03 3.14
N GLN A 47 10.44 -3.26 2.32
CA GLN A 47 11.80 -2.77 2.59
C GLN A 47 11.85 -1.24 2.56
N CYS A 48 11.15 -0.60 1.62
CA CYS A 48 11.00 0.84 1.55
C CYS A 48 10.34 1.44 2.81
N LEU A 49 9.36 0.74 3.38
CA LEU A 49 8.63 1.15 4.58
C LEU A 49 9.38 0.88 5.90
N LYS A 50 10.45 0.08 5.91
CA LYS A 50 11.16 -0.26 7.17
C LYS A 50 11.82 0.97 7.77
N GLY A 51 11.34 1.37 8.96
CA GLY A 51 11.93 2.47 9.74
C GLY A 51 11.78 3.85 9.08
N LYS A 52 10.79 4.02 8.19
CA LYS A 52 10.53 5.28 7.49
C LYS A 52 9.04 5.61 7.50
N GLU A 53 8.73 6.87 7.76
CA GLU A 53 7.41 7.43 7.52
C GLU A 53 7.35 7.99 6.10
N LEU A 54 6.24 7.75 5.42
CA LEU A 54 6.00 8.31 4.09
C LEU A 54 5.20 9.61 4.23
N PRO A 55 5.41 10.58 3.33
CA PRO A 55 4.54 11.75 3.27
C PRO A 55 3.07 11.35 3.14
N GLU A 56 2.18 12.05 3.83
CA GLU A 56 0.74 11.80 3.82
C GLU A 56 0.14 11.61 2.41
N PRO A 57 0.50 12.40 1.38
CA PRO A 57 0.01 12.17 0.02
C PRO A 57 0.38 10.80 -0.55
N ALA A 58 1.58 10.28 -0.23
CA ALA A 58 2.03 8.97 -0.67
C ALA A 58 1.23 7.86 0.02
N VAL A 59 0.97 7.99 1.32
CA VAL A 59 0.13 7.04 2.09
C VAL A 59 -1.28 7.00 1.52
N LYS A 60 -1.90 8.16 1.26
CA LYS A 60 -3.23 8.25 0.63
C LYS A 60 -3.23 7.66 -0.77
N GLY A 61 -2.16 7.85 -1.54
CA GLY A 61 -1.97 7.22 -2.85
C GLY A 61 -1.95 5.69 -2.76
N LEU A 62 -1.19 5.14 -1.81
CA LEU A 62 -1.13 3.70 -1.54
C LEU A 62 -2.50 3.15 -1.12
N CYS A 63 -3.23 3.84 -0.23
CA CYS A 63 -4.58 3.42 0.20
C CYS A 63 -5.54 3.26 -0.99
N LYS A 64 -5.52 4.21 -1.93
CA LYS A 64 -6.32 4.13 -3.17
C LYS A 64 -5.91 2.92 -4.00
N LEU A 65 -4.60 2.72 -4.21
CA LEU A 65 -4.09 1.59 -4.97
C LEU A 65 -4.44 0.24 -4.32
N PHE A 66 -4.36 0.13 -3.00
CA PHE A 66 -4.76 -1.05 -2.26
C PHE A 66 -6.21 -1.40 -2.55
N CYS A 67 -7.13 -0.43 -2.51
CA CYS A 67 -8.55 -0.63 -2.80
C CYS A 67 -8.86 -1.09 -4.24
N LEU A 68 -7.92 -0.99 -5.18
CA LEU A 68 -8.07 -1.55 -6.53
C LEU A 68 -7.77 -3.05 -6.60
N THR A 69 -7.00 -3.57 -5.64
CA THR A 69 -6.50 -4.96 -5.67
C THR A 69 -7.54 -6.05 -5.37
N PRO A 70 -8.58 -5.87 -4.51
CA PRO A 70 -9.49 -6.96 -4.14
C PRO A 70 -10.23 -7.54 -5.34
N HIS A 71 -10.54 -6.72 -6.34
CA HIS A 71 -11.18 -7.14 -7.59
C HIS A 71 -10.22 -7.82 -8.58
N ARG A 72 -8.91 -7.66 -8.39
CA ARG A 72 -7.86 -8.14 -9.32
C ARG A 72 -7.17 -9.40 -8.81
N TYR A 73 -6.98 -9.52 -7.49
CA TYR A 73 -6.22 -10.61 -6.90
C TYR A 73 -7.12 -11.80 -6.62
N ARG A 74 -6.89 -12.90 -7.33
CA ARG A 74 -7.57 -14.19 -7.11
C ARG A 74 -6.75 -15.16 -6.28
N ASP A 75 -5.46 -14.89 -6.11
CA ASP A 75 -4.53 -15.75 -5.38
C ASP A 75 -4.37 -15.32 -3.91
N ALA A 76 -4.26 -16.31 -3.03
CA ALA A 76 -4.11 -16.09 -1.59
C ALA A 76 -2.77 -15.43 -1.22
N ALA A 77 -1.70 -15.71 -1.98
CA ALA A 77 -0.37 -15.17 -1.72
C ALA A 77 -0.34 -13.64 -1.84
N SER A 78 -0.81 -13.08 -2.97
CA SER A 78 -0.85 -11.62 -3.17
C SER A 78 -1.75 -10.92 -2.14
N ARG A 79 -2.87 -11.55 -1.77
CA ARG A 79 -3.77 -11.02 -0.74
C ARG A 79 -3.09 -10.94 0.63
N ARG A 80 -2.32 -11.97 1.01
CA ARG A 80 -1.54 -11.99 2.26
C ARG A 80 -0.39 -10.98 2.26
N GLU A 81 0.31 -10.83 1.13
CA GLU A 81 1.38 -9.85 1.00
C GLU A 81 0.86 -8.42 1.21
N LEU A 82 -0.28 -8.10 0.61
CA LEU A 82 -0.93 -6.81 0.80
C LEU A 82 -1.38 -6.60 2.25
N LEU A 83 -2.01 -7.60 2.87
CA LEU A 83 -2.41 -7.52 4.28
C LEU A 83 -1.19 -7.28 5.19
N SER A 84 -0.06 -7.93 4.89
CA SER A 84 1.20 -7.73 5.62
C SER A 84 1.78 -6.33 5.43
N VAL A 85 1.66 -5.72 4.25
CA VAL A 85 2.03 -4.31 4.04
C VAL A 85 1.13 -3.38 4.83
N ILE A 86 -0.19 -3.61 4.82
CA ILE A 86 -1.14 -2.82 5.62
C ILE A 86 -0.78 -2.89 7.10
N GLY A 87 -0.49 -4.09 7.63
CA GLY A 87 -0.04 -4.26 9.02
C GLY A 87 1.24 -3.48 9.32
N GLN A 88 2.27 -3.60 8.48
CA GLN A 88 3.52 -2.86 8.68
C GLN A 88 3.30 -1.33 8.68
N MET A 89 2.43 -0.82 7.80
CA MET A 89 2.10 0.60 7.79
C MET A 89 1.26 1.02 9.00
N ALA A 90 0.42 0.12 9.53
CA ALA A 90 -0.39 0.37 10.72
C ALA A 90 0.50 0.47 11.97
N ASP A 91 1.58 -0.33 12.03
CA ASP A 91 2.56 -0.25 13.10
C ASP A 91 3.41 1.04 13.03
N SER A 92 3.68 1.56 11.82
CA SER A 92 4.61 2.67 11.64
C SER A 92 3.97 4.06 11.55
N GLN A 93 2.78 4.19 10.96
CA GLN A 93 2.10 5.48 10.72
C GLN A 93 0.56 5.35 10.75
N PRO A 94 -0.01 4.84 11.87
CA PRO A 94 -1.44 4.55 11.98
C PRO A 94 -2.33 5.79 11.78
N ASP A 95 -1.89 6.94 12.28
CA ASP A 95 -2.66 8.20 12.26
C ASP A 95 -3.04 8.66 10.84
N ILE A 96 -2.25 8.29 9.84
CA ILE A 96 -2.50 8.63 8.44
C ILE A 96 -3.13 7.45 7.71
N LEU A 97 -2.62 6.23 7.95
CA LEU A 97 -3.08 5.03 7.25
C LEU A 97 -4.55 4.73 7.55
N VAL A 98 -4.92 4.65 8.83
CA VAL A 98 -6.26 4.21 9.26
C VAL A 98 -7.35 5.10 8.65
N PRO A 99 -7.37 6.43 8.84
CA PRO A 99 -8.39 7.28 8.23
C PRO A 99 -8.31 7.27 6.70
N GLY A 100 -7.11 7.21 6.11
CA GLY A 100 -6.92 7.16 4.67
C GLY A 100 -7.54 5.91 4.03
N LEU A 101 -7.27 4.73 4.60
CA LEU A 101 -7.74 3.45 4.10
C LEU A 101 -9.24 3.27 4.36
N LEU A 102 -9.74 3.59 5.56
CA LEU A 102 -11.17 3.52 5.87
C LEU A 102 -11.99 4.43 4.96
N ASN A 103 -11.52 5.64 4.67
CA ASN A 103 -12.19 6.53 3.72
C ASN A 103 -12.19 5.94 2.29
N CYS A 104 -11.11 5.31 1.85
CA CYS A 104 -11.09 4.65 0.54
C CYS A 104 -12.07 3.48 0.49
N LEU A 105 -12.15 2.65 1.53
CA LEU A 105 -13.10 1.55 1.63
C LEU A 105 -14.55 2.03 1.66
N LEU A 106 -14.85 3.09 2.40
CA LEU A 106 -16.17 3.73 2.40
C LEU A 106 -16.57 4.17 1.00
N ASN A 107 -15.67 4.85 0.28
CA ASN A 107 -15.91 5.28 -1.10
C ASN A 107 -16.16 4.09 -2.05
N SER A 108 -15.39 3.01 -1.90
CA SER A 108 -15.64 1.77 -2.63
C SER A 108 -17.00 1.17 -2.30
N GLY A 109 -17.42 1.19 -1.04
CA GLY A 109 -18.74 0.75 -0.61
C GLY A 109 -19.86 1.58 -1.23
N VAL A 110 -19.76 2.90 -1.17
CA VAL A 110 -20.74 3.83 -1.76
C VAL A 110 -20.85 3.65 -3.27
N PHE A 111 -19.71 3.46 -3.97
CA PHE A 111 -19.70 3.23 -5.41
C PHE A 111 -20.39 1.92 -5.80
N ASN A 112 -20.20 0.86 -5.01
CA ASN A 112 -20.76 -0.47 -5.28
C ASN A 112 -22.15 -0.71 -4.68
N LYS A 113 -22.72 0.22 -3.90
CA LYS A 113 -23.96 0.01 -3.15
C LYS A 113 -25.17 -0.38 -4.00
N ASN A 114 -25.21 0.09 -5.24
CA ASN A 114 -26.27 -0.19 -6.21
C ASN A 114 -25.84 -1.24 -7.26
N GLY A 115 -24.62 -1.77 -7.14
CA GLY A 115 -24.09 -2.76 -8.05
C GLY A 115 -24.71 -4.14 -7.82
N GLU A 116 -24.78 -4.95 -8.88
CA GLU A 116 -25.30 -6.31 -8.78
C GLU A 116 -24.37 -7.19 -7.93
N PRO A 117 -24.90 -7.92 -6.92
CA PRO A 117 -24.11 -8.85 -6.14
C PRO A 117 -23.51 -9.95 -7.02
N SER A 118 -22.22 -10.23 -6.83
CA SER A 118 -21.52 -11.29 -7.55
C SER A 118 -20.48 -11.96 -6.66
N LYS A 119 -19.97 -13.12 -7.06
CA LYS A 119 -18.83 -13.78 -6.38
C LYS A 119 -17.63 -12.85 -6.25
N CYS A 120 -17.39 -12.01 -7.26
CA CYS A 120 -16.30 -11.05 -7.29
C CYS A 120 -16.50 -9.92 -6.28
N THR A 121 -17.70 -9.32 -6.21
CA THR A 121 -17.98 -8.23 -5.26
C THR A 121 -18.02 -8.75 -3.83
N GLY A 122 -18.59 -9.93 -3.59
CA GLY A 122 -18.55 -10.60 -2.28
C GLY A 122 -17.13 -10.89 -1.79
N SER A 123 -16.27 -11.45 -2.66
CA SER A 123 -14.87 -11.68 -2.30
C SER A 123 -14.12 -10.37 -2.03
N ALA A 124 -14.38 -9.31 -2.79
CA ALA A 124 -13.74 -8.02 -2.58
C ALA A 124 -14.17 -7.40 -1.25
N ALA A 125 -15.46 -7.45 -0.93
CA ALA A 125 -16.02 -6.98 0.34
C ALA A 125 -15.46 -7.75 1.54
N PHE A 126 -15.33 -9.07 1.45
CA PHE A 126 -14.72 -9.88 2.50
C PHE A 126 -13.25 -9.51 2.75
N ILE A 127 -12.47 -9.30 1.69
CA ILE A 127 -11.07 -8.88 1.81
C ILE A 127 -10.99 -7.47 2.43
N ALA A 128 -11.82 -6.53 1.98
CA ALA A 128 -11.89 -5.20 2.58
C ALA A 128 -12.23 -5.25 4.08
N MET A 129 -13.19 -6.10 4.48
CA MET A 129 -13.56 -6.29 5.89
C MET A 129 -12.39 -6.90 6.71
N SER A 130 -11.62 -7.82 6.13
CA SER A 130 -10.42 -8.34 6.81
C SER A 130 -9.38 -7.26 7.10
N TRP A 131 -9.29 -6.23 6.26
CA TRP A 131 -8.40 -5.09 6.51
C TRP A 131 -8.93 -4.23 7.65
N THR A 132 -10.24 -4.01 7.72
CA THR A 132 -10.82 -3.25 8.85
C THR A 132 -10.61 -3.97 10.17
N CYS A 133 -10.69 -5.31 10.20
CA CYS A 133 -10.40 -6.09 11.41
C CYS A 133 -8.93 -6.09 11.82
N LEU A 134 -8.00 -5.73 10.92
CA LEU A 134 -6.58 -5.58 11.25
C LEU A 134 -6.28 -4.20 11.87
N LEU A 135 -7.11 -3.19 11.56
CA LEU A 135 -6.89 -1.80 11.97
C LEU A 135 -7.62 -1.41 13.26
N VAL A 136 -8.51 -2.27 13.76
CA VAL A 136 -9.30 -2.13 14.99
C VAL A 136 -8.72 -3.08 16.04
#